data_AF-A0A6J1WGY9-F1
#
_entry.id   AF-A0A6J1WGY9-F1
#
_cell.length_a   1.000
_cell.length_b   1.000
_cell.length_c   1.000
_cell.angle_alpha   90.00
_cell.angle_beta   90.00
_cell.angle_gamma   90.00
#
_symmetry.space_group_name_H-M   'P 1'
#
loop_
_entity.id
_entity.type
_entity.pdbx_description
1 polymer ?
#
loop_
_entity_poly.entity_id
_entity_poly.type
_entity_poly.pdbx_seq_one_letter_code
_entity_poly.pdbx_strand_id
1 'polypeptide(L)'
;MVQFVKPNLLGKYNEYLNRFVNPITNGQYTDSTEHDIRVMKRRSHVLHKMLDGAVQRRDYGVLAPFLPPKHEYVLFITLTEVQIKLYQHYLDNYSRRPLPGKSSGFLFPDFQSLQRIWTHPLVLKYNSERYEIMQQKKVSLQAMFSKTKF
;
A
#
# COMPACT_ATOMS: atom_id res chain seq x y z
N MET A 1 15.66 -12.53 0.44
CA MET A 1 15.08 -13.81 0.91
C MET A 1 15.74 -15.02 0.26
N VAL A 2 15.67 -15.22 -1.07
CA VAL A 2 16.24 -16.41 -1.74
C VAL A 2 17.74 -16.58 -1.53
N GLN A 3 18.52 -15.49 -1.58
CA GLN A 3 19.97 -15.53 -1.33
C GLN A 3 20.34 -16.04 0.08
N PHE A 4 19.46 -15.87 1.07
CA PHE A 4 19.67 -16.40 2.42
C PHE A 4 19.40 -17.90 2.49
N VAL A 5 18.31 -18.36 1.85
CA VAL A 5 17.89 -19.77 1.85
C VAL A 5 18.81 -20.64 0.98
N LYS A 6 19.21 -20.14 -0.20
CA LYS A 6 20.12 -20.83 -1.12
C LYS A 6 21.11 -19.83 -1.72
N PRO A 7 22.25 -19.60 -1.05
CA PRO A 7 23.27 -18.67 -1.51
C PRO A 7 23.73 -18.98 -2.95
N ASN A 8 23.98 -17.93 -3.73
CA ASN A 8 24.54 -17.98 -5.09
C ASN A 8 23.64 -18.60 -6.17
N LEU A 9 22.41 -19.02 -5.85
CA LEU A 9 21.46 -19.55 -6.85
C LEU A 9 21.17 -18.55 -7.99
N LEU A 10 21.06 -17.26 -7.65
CA LEU A 10 20.71 -16.18 -8.58
C LEU A 10 21.92 -15.30 -8.96
N GLY A 11 23.12 -15.65 -8.48
CA GLY A 11 24.33 -14.84 -8.62
C GLY A 11 24.39 -13.66 -7.65
N LYS A 12 25.23 -12.67 -7.99
CA LYS A 12 25.36 -11.43 -7.21
C LYS A 12 24.15 -10.53 -7.43
N TYR A 13 23.93 -9.58 -6.52
CA TYR A 13 22.79 -8.66 -6.59
C TYR A 13 22.68 -7.91 -7.94
N ASN A 14 23.79 -7.34 -8.42
CA ASN A 14 23.80 -6.59 -9.69
C ASN A 14 23.53 -7.50 -10.90
N GLU A 15 24.03 -8.73 -10.88
CA GLU A 15 23.77 -9.71 -11.94
C GLU A 15 22.29 -10.11 -11.95
N TYR A 16 21.70 -10.33 -10.78
CA TYR A 16 20.28 -10.61 -10.62
C TYR A 16 19.41 -9.45 -11.14
N LEU A 17 19.76 -8.20 -10.81
CA LEU A 17 19.05 -7.01 -11.29
C LEU A 17 19.05 -6.95 -12.82
N ASN A 18 20.22 -7.02 -13.44
CA ASN A 18 20.36 -6.91 -14.90
C ASN A 18 19.74 -8.10 -15.64
N ARG A 19 19.84 -9.31 -15.08
CA ARG A 19 19.37 -10.53 -15.73
C ARG A 19 17.86 -10.72 -15.61
N PHE A 20 17.25 -10.25 -14.52
CA PHE A 20 15.85 -10.52 -14.22
C PHE A 20 15.06 -9.25 -13.92
N VAL A 21 15.41 -8.50 -12.88
CA VAL A 21 14.54 -7.39 -12.42
C VAL A 21 14.34 -6.33 -13.49
N ASN A 22 15.43 -5.77 -14.03
CA ASN A 22 15.37 -4.70 -15.02
C ASN A 22 14.57 -5.11 -16.28
N PRO A 23 14.86 -6.24 -16.95
CA PRO A 23 14.10 -6.65 -18.13
C PRO A 23 12.66 -7.06 -17.82
N ILE A 24 12.38 -7.56 -16.61
CA ILE A 24 11.01 -7.90 -16.21
C ILE A 24 10.20 -6.64 -15.97
N THR A 25 10.72 -5.70 -15.18
CA THR A 25 10.07 -4.41 -14.90
C THR A 25 9.85 -3.62 -16.20
N ASN A 26 10.83 -3.61 -17.12
CA ASN A 26 10.71 -2.88 -18.38
C ASN A 26 9.56 -3.35 -19.28
N GLY A 27 9.14 -4.61 -19.16
CA GLY A 27 8.01 -5.16 -19.92
C GLY A 27 6.65 -5.02 -19.24
N GLN A 28 6.58 -4.43 -18.03
CA GLN A 28 5.35 -4.26 -17.25
C GLN A 28 4.73 -2.87 -17.40
N TYR A 29 5.40 -1.94 -18.07
CA TYR A 29 4.87 -0.61 -18.28
C TYR A 29 3.82 -0.62 -19.38
N THR A 30 2.89 0.34 -19.34
CA THR A 30 1.81 0.47 -20.33
C THR A 30 2.32 0.88 -21.71
N ASP A 31 3.50 1.52 -21.76
CA ASP A 31 4.20 1.98 -22.95
C ASP A 31 5.33 1.02 -23.40
N SER A 32 5.45 -0.15 -22.78
CA SER A 32 6.42 -1.17 -23.16
C SER A 32 6.19 -1.66 -24.59
N THR A 33 7.27 -1.87 -25.33
CA THR A 33 7.18 -2.44 -26.69
C THR A 33 6.86 -3.94 -26.66
N GLU A 34 6.38 -4.49 -27.78
CA GLU A 34 6.20 -5.95 -27.88
C GLU A 34 7.49 -6.73 -27.63
N HIS A 35 8.65 -6.16 -27.99
CA HIS A 35 9.94 -6.77 -27.73
C HIS A 35 10.20 -6.88 -26.23
N ASP A 36 9.96 -5.81 -25.48
CA ASP A 36 10.13 -5.77 -24.03
C ASP A 36 9.23 -6.78 -23.32
N ILE A 37 7.97 -6.87 -23.77
CA ILE A 37 7.01 -7.85 -23.24
C ILE A 37 7.49 -9.29 -23.48
N ARG A 38 8.03 -9.59 -24.68
CA ARG A 38 8.59 -10.92 -24.99
C ARG A 38 9.81 -11.24 -24.12
N VAL A 39 10.72 -10.28 -23.97
CA VAL A 39 11.91 -10.44 -23.13
C VAL A 39 11.51 -10.66 -21.66
N MET A 40 10.60 -9.84 -21.13
CA MET A 40 10.03 -10.01 -19.79
C MET A 40 9.47 -11.42 -19.60
N LYS A 41 8.55 -11.87 -20.47
CA LYS A 41 7.92 -13.19 -20.36
C LYS A 41 8.96 -14.32 -20.32
N ARG A 42 9.98 -14.23 -21.19
CA ARG A 42 11.07 -15.22 -21.23
C ARG A 42 11.91 -15.21 -19.95
N ARG A 43 12.28 -14.02 -19.45
CA ARG A 43 13.07 -13.88 -18.21
C ARG A 43 12.30 -14.34 -16.97
N SER A 44 11.02 -14.01 -16.87
CA SER A 44 10.12 -14.48 -15.81
C SER A 44 10.02 -16.01 -15.80
N HIS A 45 9.87 -16.64 -16.97
CA HIS A 45 9.83 -18.10 -17.08
C HIS A 45 11.12 -18.77 -16.62
N VAL A 46 12.28 -18.24 -17.05
CA VAL A 46 13.59 -18.76 -16.62
C VAL A 46 13.76 -18.59 -15.11
N LEU A 47 13.39 -17.44 -14.55
CA LEU A 47 13.47 -17.19 -13.12
C LEU A 47 12.60 -18.18 -12.33
N HIS A 48 11.35 -18.38 -12.75
CA HIS A 48 10.44 -19.34 -12.12
C HIS A 48 11.04 -20.75 -12.09
N LYS A 49 11.55 -21.25 -13.22
CA LYS A 49 12.21 -22.57 -13.30
C LYS A 49 13.45 -22.67 -12.40
N MET A 50 14.24 -21.62 -12.28
CA MET A 50 15.40 -21.62 -11.36
C MET A 50 14.98 -21.69 -9.89
N LEU A 51 13.78 -21.21 -9.54
CA LEU A 51 13.26 -21.18 -8.18
C LEU A 51 12.45 -22.43 -7.79
N ASP A 52 12.08 -23.28 -8.75
CA ASP A 52 11.20 -24.44 -8.54
C ASP A 52 11.69 -25.40 -7.43
N GLY A 53 13.02 -25.61 -7.35
CA GLY A 53 13.63 -26.43 -6.30
C GLY A 53 13.91 -25.72 -4.97
N ALA A 54 13.63 -24.41 -4.87
CA ALA A 54 13.86 -23.60 -3.67
C ALA A 54 12.57 -23.04 -3.06
N VAL A 55 11.47 -23.01 -3.83
CA VAL A 55 10.19 -22.44 -3.41
C VAL A 55 9.10 -23.48 -3.61
N GLN A 56 8.54 -23.98 -2.52
CA GLN A 56 7.36 -24.85 -2.56
C GLN A 56 6.10 -24.00 -2.44
N ARG A 57 5.39 -23.78 -3.56
CA ARG A 57 4.11 -23.08 -3.58
C ARG A 57 2.99 -24.04 -4.00
N ARG A 58 1.96 -24.19 -3.15
CA ARG A 58 0.74 -24.94 -3.45
C ARG A 58 -0.44 -23.99 -3.37
N ASP A 59 -1.17 -23.85 -4.46
CA ASP A 59 -2.35 -22.99 -4.48
C ASP A 59 -3.52 -23.66 -3.75
N TYR A 60 -4.55 -22.85 -3.43
CA TYR A 60 -5.79 -23.29 -2.77
C TYR A 60 -6.45 -24.50 -3.46
N GLY A 61 -6.20 -24.71 -4.75
CA GLY A 61 -6.71 -25.87 -5.50
C GLY A 61 -6.39 -27.23 -4.88
N VAL A 62 -5.34 -27.34 -4.07
CA VAL A 62 -5.04 -28.59 -3.32
C VAL A 62 -6.08 -28.88 -2.24
N LEU A 63 -6.63 -27.83 -1.62
CA LEU A 63 -7.63 -27.93 -0.55
C LEU A 63 -9.07 -27.87 -1.06
N ALA A 64 -9.29 -27.38 -2.28
CA ALA A 64 -10.61 -27.23 -2.87
C ALA A 64 -11.47 -28.52 -2.86
N PRO A 65 -10.93 -29.75 -3.07
CA PRO A 65 -11.73 -30.97 -2.98
C PRO A 65 -12.20 -31.33 -1.57
N PHE A 66 -11.55 -30.78 -0.54
CA PHE A 66 -11.78 -31.13 0.87
C PHE A 66 -12.56 -30.05 1.63
N LEU A 67 -12.78 -28.89 1.02
CA LEU A 67 -13.42 -27.74 1.65
C LEU A 67 -14.72 -27.37 0.92
N PRO A 68 -15.71 -26.81 1.63
CA PRO A 68 -16.86 -26.18 0.99
C PRO A 68 -16.44 -25.07 0.01
N PRO A 69 -17.25 -24.77 -1.01
CA PRO A 69 -16.93 -23.75 -2.01
C PRO A 69 -16.78 -22.37 -1.36
N LYS A 70 -15.69 -21.67 -1.71
CA LYS A 70 -15.45 -20.29 -1.32
C LYS A 70 -16.19 -19.35 -2.28
N HIS A 71 -17.11 -18.54 -1.77
CA HIS A 71 -17.78 -17.49 -2.53
C HIS A 71 -17.17 -16.13 -2.21
N GLU A 72 -16.72 -15.42 -3.25
CA GLU A 72 -16.18 -14.06 -3.14
C GLU A 72 -17.11 -13.09 -3.86
N TYR A 73 -17.51 -12.02 -3.18
CA TYR A 73 -18.38 -10.98 -3.73
C TYR A 73 -17.68 -9.64 -3.70
N VAL A 74 -17.74 -8.90 -4.81
CA VAL A 74 -17.29 -7.52 -4.90
C VAL A 74 -18.52 -6.62 -4.96
N LEU A 75 -18.75 -5.85 -3.91
CA LEU A 75 -19.88 -4.93 -3.81
C LEU A 75 -19.45 -3.53 -4.21
N PHE A 76 -20.12 -2.96 -5.21
CA PHE A 76 -19.94 -1.57 -5.61
C PHE A 76 -20.99 -0.73 -4.89
N ILE A 77 -20.55 0.03 -3.89
CA ILE A 77 -21.43 0.87 -3.07
C ILE A 77 -21.18 2.33 -3.43
N THR A 78 -22.24 3.06 -3.73
CA THR A 78 -22.18 4.50 -3.97
C THR A 78 -22.09 5.26 -2.66
N LEU A 79 -21.31 6.35 -2.64
CA LEU A 79 -21.25 7.24 -1.49
C LEU A 79 -22.58 7.96 -1.28
N THR A 80 -22.94 8.15 -0.02
CA THR A 80 -24.10 8.98 0.37
C THR A 80 -23.85 10.46 0.10
N GLU A 81 -24.90 11.27 -0.02
CA GLU A 81 -24.76 12.72 -0.25
C GLU A 81 -23.88 13.41 0.80
N VAL A 82 -23.99 13.01 2.07
CA VAL A 82 -23.17 13.56 3.15
C VAL A 82 -21.69 13.21 2.94
N GLN A 83 -21.38 11.97 2.58
CA GLN A 83 -20.01 11.55 2.28
C GLN A 83 -19.44 12.29 1.07
N ILE A 84 -20.25 12.49 0.01
CA ILE A 84 -19.83 13.25 -1.18
C ILE A 84 -19.50 14.69 -0.80
N LYS A 85 -20.39 15.37 -0.05
CA LYS A 85 -20.17 16.75 0.41
C LYS A 85 -18.90 16.87 1.25
N LEU A 86 -18.68 15.95 2.20
CA LEU A 86 -17.47 15.93 3.04
C LEU A 86 -16.20 15.66 2.21
N TYR A 87 -16.29 14.74 1.25
CA TYR A 87 -15.17 14.37 0.39
C TYR A 87 -14.75 15.55 -0.50
N GLN A 88 -15.71 16.22 -1.16
CA GLN A 88 -15.46 17.42 -1.95
C GLN A 88 -14.88 18.55 -1.09
N HIS A 89 -15.50 18.82 0.06
CA HIS A 89 -14.99 19.82 0.99
C HIS A 89 -13.55 19.53 1.43
N TYR A 90 -13.20 18.26 1.67
CA TYR A 90 -11.82 17.88 1.99
C TYR A 90 -10.85 18.20 0.84
N LEU A 91 -11.22 17.84 -0.39
CA LEU A 91 -10.39 18.08 -1.56
C LEU A 91 -10.17 19.57 -1.85
N ASP A 92 -11.19 20.39 -1.68
CA ASP A 92 -11.11 21.82 -1.99
C ASP A 92 -10.32 22.61 -0.93
N ASN A 93 -10.37 22.19 0.34
CA ASN A 93 -9.84 22.98 1.45
C ASN A 93 -8.57 22.39 2.10
N TYR A 94 -8.38 21.08 2.06
CA TYR A 94 -7.33 20.39 2.84
C TYR A 94 -6.34 19.63 1.97
N SER A 95 -6.77 19.07 0.84
CA SER A 95 -5.87 18.46 -0.14
C SER A 95 -4.98 19.54 -0.74
N ARG A 96 -3.79 19.71 -0.18
CA ARG A 96 -2.82 20.68 -0.69
C ARG A 96 -2.40 20.25 -2.09
N ARG A 97 -2.79 21.02 -3.11
CA ARG A 97 -2.25 20.86 -4.46
C ARG A 97 -0.73 20.93 -4.34
N PRO A 98 0.02 19.93 -4.83
CA PRO A 98 1.48 19.98 -4.77
C PRO A 98 1.92 21.24 -5.51
N LEU A 99 2.51 22.20 -4.79
CA LEU A 99 3.27 23.25 -5.45
C LEU A 99 4.41 22.56 -6.23
N PRO A 100 4.64 22.94 -7.49
CA PRO A 100 5.73 22.37 -8.28
C PRO A 100 7.04 22.51 -7.50
N GLY A 101 7.68 21.39 -7.19
CA GLY A 101 8.96 21.34 -6.45
C GLY A 101 8.88 20.95 -4.96
N LYS A 102 7.71 20.80 -4.36
CA LYS A 102 7.55 20.27 -2.99
C LYS A 102 6.56 19.10 -2.96
N SER A 103 7.03 17.94 -3.42
CA SER A 103 6.25 16.71 -3.43
C SER A 103 6.70 15.78 -2.30
N SER A 104 5.74 15.33 -1.48
CA SER A 104 5.68 13.97 -0.84
C SER A 104 5.10 13.92 0.58
N GLY A 105 4.77 15.05 1.22
CA GLY A 105 4.35 15.03 2.64
C GLY A 105 2.87 14.74 2.94
N PHE A 106 1.96 14.90 1.97
CA PHE A 106 0.53 15.04 2.28
C PHE A 106 -0.36 13.89 1.76
N LEU A 107 0.13 13.06 0.82
CA LEU A 107 -0.69 11.98 0.23
C LEU A 107 -1.17 10.96 1.26
N PHE A 108 -0.30 10.53 2.17
CA PHE A 108 -0.69 9.55 3.19
C PHE A 108 -1.69 10.12 4.22
N PRO A 109 -1.48 11.32 4.79
CA PRO A 109 -2.51 11.98 5.60
C PRO A 109 -3.84 12.18 4.87
N ASP A 110 -3.80 12.59 3.60
CA ASP A 110 -5.00 12.81 2.78
C ASP A 110 -5.76 11.49 2.55
N PHE A 111 -5.04 10.43 2.18
CA PHE A 111 -5.61 9.10 2.05
C PHE A 111 -6.28 8.63 3.33
N GLN A 112 -5.63 8.81 4.49
CA GLN A 112 -6.21 8.42 5.78
C GLN A 112 -7.48 9.22 6.11
N SER A 113 -7.50 10.52 5.82
CA SER A 113 -8.67 11.36 6.07
C SER A 113 -9.84 11.00 5.16
N LEU A 114 -9.59 10.85 3.86
CA LEU A 114 -10.59 10.40 2.89
C LEU A 114 -11.10 8.99 3.20
N GLN A 115 -10.21 8.10 3.67
CA GLN A 115 -10.59 6.75 4.09
C GLN A 115 -11.62 6.75 5.22
N ARG A 116 -11.49 7.66 6.18
CA ARG A 116 -12.48 7.80 7.25
C ARG A 116 -13.83 8.26 6.70
N ILE A 117 -13.83 9.18 5.73
CA ILE A 117 -15.06 9.71 5.11
C ILE A 117 -15.84 8.60 4.40
N TRP A 118 -15.19 7.82 3.53
CA TRP A 118 -15.89 6.75 2.79
C TRP A 118 -16.22 5.52 3.65
N THR A 119 -15.54 5.32 4.79
CA THR A 119 -15.87 4.24 5.73
C THR A 119 -17.18 4.55 6.46
N HIS A 120 -17.25 5.69 7.15
CA HIS A 120 -18.48 6.24 7.74
C HIS A 120 -18.22 7.67 8.26
N PRO A 121 -19.11 8.66 8.04
CA PRO A 121 -18.89 10.05 8.48
C PRO A 121 -18.58 10.22 9.98
N LEU A 122 -19.17 9.41 10.85
CA LEU A 122 -18.90 9.45 12.30
C LEU A 122 -17.43 9.14 12.65
N VAL A 123 -16.73 8.35 11.83
CA VAL A 123 -15.31 8.02 12.08
C VAL A 123 -14.46 9.28 12.01
N LEU A 124 -14.82 10.23 11.15
CA LEU A 124 -14.15 11.53 11.10
C LEU A 124 -14.36 12.33 12.39
N LYS A 125 -15.59 12.32 12.93
CA LYS A 125 -15.95 12.98 14.19
C LYS A 125 -15.21 12.36 15.39
N TYR A 126 -15.21 11.03 15.51
CA TYR A 126 -14.47 10.37 16.58
C TYR A 126 -12.97 10.64 16.50
N ASN A 127 -12.42 10.76 15.29
CA ASN A 127 -11.04 11.11 15.11
C ASN A 127 -10.74 12.54 15.61
N SER A 128 -11.59 13.53 15.30
CA SER A 128 -11.42 14.90 15.82
C SER A 128 -11.50 14.97 17.34
N GLU A 129 -12.49 14.31 17.94
CA GLU A 129 -12.65 14.24 19.40
C GLU A 129 -11.42 13.61 20.07
N ARG A 130 -10.86 12.53 19.50
CA ARG A 130 -9.62 11.93 20.02
C ARG A 130 -8.44 12.89 19.97
N TYR A 131 -8.30 13.67 18.90
CA TYR A 131 -7.25 14.69 18.82
C TYR A 131 -7.42 15.78 19.89
N GLU A 132 -8.64 16.26 20.12
CA GLU A 132 -8.94 17.25 21.16
C GLU A 132 -8.58 16.74 22.55
N ILE A 133 -8.98 15.50 22.89
CA ILE A 133 -8.65 14.86 24.17
C ILE A 133 -7.13 14.73 24.35
N MET A 134 -6.40 14.36 23.28
CA MET A 134 -4.94 14.26 23.33
C MET A 134 -4.27 15.61 23.56
N GLN A 135 -4.80 16.69 22.97
CA GLN A 135 -4.28 18.04 23.19
C GLN A 135 -4.53 18.51 24.61
N GLN A 136 -5.74 18.30 25.15
CA GLN A 136 -6.07 18.63 26.53
C GLN A 136 -5.16 17.90 27.53
N LYS A 137 -4.90 16.59 27.31
CA LYS A 137 -3.95 15.81 28.13
C LYS A 137 -2.52 16.35 28.06
N LYS A 138 -2.05 16.77 26.88
CA LYS A 138 -0.71 17.38 26.74
C LYS A 138 -0.60 18.68 27.52
N VAL A 139 -1.60 19.55 27.41
CA VAL A 139 -1.64 20.82 28.14
C VAL A 139 -1.67 20.58 29.66
N SER A 140 -2.47 19.64 30.14
CA SER A 140 -2.55 19.33 31.58
C SER A 140 -1.25 18.71 32.13
N LEU A 141 -0.60 17.83 31.36
CA LEU A 141 0.74 17.29 31.69
C LEU A 141 1.79 18.40 31.76
N GLN A 142 1.82 19.31 30.77
CA GLN A 142 2.75 20.45 30.78
C GLN A 142 2.53 21.37 31.98
N ALA A 143 1.27 21.64 32.34
CA ALA A 143 0.93 22.42 33.53
C ALA A 143 1.35 21.73 34.84
N MET A 144 1.30 20.39 34.92
CA MET A 144 1.80 19.64 36.08
C MET A 144 3.32 19.74 36.20
N PHE A 145 4.07 19.48 35.12
CA PHE A 145 5.54 19.58 35.14
C PHE A 145 6.07 21.00 35.39
N SER A 146 5.29 22.02 35.01
CA SER A 146 5.59 23.42 35.34
C SER A 146 5.44 23.73 36.83
N LYS A 147 4.56 23.02 37.56
CA LYS A 147 4.30 23.25 38.99
C LYS A 147 5.24 22.47 39.92
N THR A 148 5.87 21.39 39.44
CA THR A 148 6.80 20.55 40.22
C THR A 148 8.26 21.04 40.21
N LYS A 149 8.54 22.18 39.57
CA LYS A 149 9.90 22.76 39.45
C LYS A 149 10.28 23.77 40.55
N PHE A 150 9.60 23.74 41.70
CA PHE A 150 9.95 24.50 42.91
C PHE A 150 10.21 23.55 44.07
#